data_AF-A0A6C0J5G2-F1
#
_entry.id   AF-A0A6C0J5G2-F1
#
_cell.length_a   1.000
_cell.length_b   1.000
_cell.length_c   1.000
_cell.angle_alpha   90.00
_cell.angle_beta   90.00
_cell.angle_gamma   90.00
#
_symmetry.space_group_name_H-M   'P 1'
#
loop_
_entity.id
_entity.type
_entity.pdbx_description
1 polymer ?
#
loop_
_entity_poly.entity_id
_entity_poly.type
_entity_poly.pdbx_seq_one_letter_code
_entity_poly.pdbx_strand_id
1 'polypeptide(L)'
;MGGGLFGTQLTLNPKCLVFSAFVLFVYWMPHFKPFEHRVLMAFLLACTAYVLLAWYDVLFDCNDRLRPTFLGWMWKWAKPAEYGKAYDELPLKEKKLVRTVDIIVLVGLLALLVIPYIRR
;
A
#
# COMPACT_ATOMS: atom_id res chain seq x y z
N MET A 1 6.12 -11.67 -12.07
CA MET A 1 5.78 -11.62 -13.51
C MET A 1 6.27 -10.28 -14.08
N GLY A 2 7.53 -10.20 -14.48
CA GLY A 2 8.10 -9.01 -15.11
C GLY A 2 8.73 -9.45 -16.42
N GLY A 3 8.07 -9.15 -17.54
CA GLY A 3 8.68 -9.09 -18.87
C GLY A 3 9.63 -10.20 -19.31
N GLY A 4 9.40 -11.46 -18.93
CA GLY A 4 10.13 -12.59 -19.52
C GLY A 4 11.61 -12.74 -19.13
N LEU A 5 12.03 -12.42 -17.90
CA LEU A 5 13.16 -13.16 -17.33
C LEU A 5 12.64 -14.53 -16.85
N PHE A 6 13.32 -15.62 -17.21
CA PHE A 6 12.96 -17.04 -17.00
C PHE A 6 12.09 -17.71 -18.10
N GLY A 7 12.24 -17.33 -19.38
CA GLY A 7 11.81 -18.18 -20.50
C GLY A 7 10.32 -18.16 -20.85
N THR A 8 9.55 -17.20 -20.32
CA THR A 8 8.13 -17.01 -20.66
C THR A 8 7.94 -15.93 -21.73
N GLN A 9 6.97 -16.10 -22.63
CA GLN A 9 6.63 -15.15 -23.71
C GLN A 9 6.48 -13.71 -23.18
N LEU A 10 6.91 -12.74 -24.00
CA LEU A 10 6.85 -11.29 -23.75
C LEU A 10 5.38 -10.82 -23.65
N THR A 11 4.75 -11.15 -22.54
CA THR A 11 3.39 -10.75 -22.23
C THR A 11 3.47 -9.41 -21.51
N LEU A 12 2.75 -8.42 -22.05
CA LEU A 12 2.61 -7.13 -21.40
C LEU A 12 1.98 -7.39 -20.02
N ASN A 13 2.64 -7.00 -18.93
CA ASN A 13 2.04 -7.07 -17.59
C ASN A 13 1.40 -5.70 -17.28
N PRO A 14 0.07 -5.56 -17.42
CA PRO A 14 -0.60 -4.30 -17.13
C PRO A 14 -0.38 -3.83 -15.69
N LYS A 15 -0.14 -4.73 -14.72
CA LYS A 15 0.25 -4.35 -13.33
C LYS A 15 1.48 -3.45 -13.34
N CYS A 16 2.50 -3.83 -14.11
CA CYS A 16 3.77 -3.11 -14.16
C CYS A 16 3.64 -1.76 -14.87
N LEU A 17 2.83 -1.66 -15.92
CA LEU A 17 2.59 -0.40 -16.63
C LEU A 17 1.81 0.60 -15.78
N VAL A 18 0.76 0.16 -15.11
CA VAL A 18 -0.02 1.02 -14.22
C VAL A 18 0.86 1.48 -13.05
N PHE A 19 1.67 0.58 -12.49
CA PHE A 19 2.57 0.92 -11.39
C PHE A 19 3.70 1.88 -11.82
N SER A 20 4.33 1.65 -12.97
CA SER A 20 5.40 2.53 -13.46
C SER A 20 4.87 3.93 -13.83
N ALA A 21 3.69 4.01 -14.44
CA ALA A 21 3.01 5.27 -14.70
C ALA A 21 2.68 6.03 -13.40
N PHE A 22 2.19 5.32 -12.37
CA PHE A 22 1.93 5.90 -11.05
C PHE A 22 3.20 6.46 -10.39
N VAL A 23 4.31 5.71 -10.42
CA VAL A 23 5.60 6.16 -9.87
C VAL A 23 6.13 7.40 -10.62
N LEU A 24 6.04 7.41 -11.96
CA LEU A 24 6.43 8.55 -12.79
C LEU A 24 5.62 9.81 -12.47
N PHE A 25 4.31 9.66 -12.31
CA PHE A 25 3.43 10.78 -11.94
C PHE A 25 3.85 11.41 -10.62
N VAL A 26 4.18 10.59 -9.62
CA VAL A 26 4.60 11.09 -8.31
C VAL A 26 5.98 11.74 -8.37
N TYR A 27 6.92 11.18 -9.14
CA TYR A 27 8.24 11.78 -9.31
C TYR A 27 8.17 13.24 -9.79
N TRP A 28 7.15 13.59 -10.58
CA TRP A 28 6.95 14.96 -11.09
C TRP A 28 6.18 15.88 -10.14
N MET A 29 5.66 15.39 -9.01
CA MET A 29 4.97 16.23 -8.03
C MET A 29 5.92 17.12 -7.23
N PRO A 30 5.44 18.27 -6.71
CA PRO A 30 6.25 19.15 -5.88
C PRO A 30 6.75 18.46 -4.62
N HIS A 31 8.04 18.59 -4.33
CA HIS A 31 8.69 17.97 -3.19
C HIS A 31 8.66 18.89 -1.97
N PHE A 32 8.23 18.37 -0.82
CA PHE A 32 8.21 19.11 0.44
C PHE A 32 9.63 19.46 0.92
N LYS A 33 9.82 20.63 1.56
CA LYS A 33 11.12 21.04 2.12
C LYS A 33 11.55 20.22 3.36
N PRO A 34 10.71 20.02 4.39
CA PRO A 34 11.10 19.25 5.56
C PRO A 34 11.17 17.75 5.24
N PHE A 35 12.20 17.09 5.78
CA PHE A 35 12.46 15.67 5.55
C PHE A 35 11.34 14.78 6.12
N GLU A 36 10.78 15.17 7.27
CA GLU A 36 9.71 14.43 7.94
C GLU A 36 8.46 14.31 7.06
N HIS A 37 8.05 15.39 6.39
CA HIS A 37 6.93 15.34 5.45
C HIS A 37 7.25 14.55 4.18
N ARG A 38 8.51 14.51 3.73
CA ARG A 38 8.90 13.63 2.61
C ARG A 38 8.71 12.16 2.97
N VAL A 39 9.17 11.76 4.16
CA VAL A 39 9.01 10.38 4.64
C VAL A 39 7.54 10.01 4.77
N LEU A 40 6.72 10.90 5.33
CA LEU A 40 5.28 10.68 5.46
C LEU A 40 4.60 10.52 4.10
N MET A 41 4.95 11.36 3.12
CA MET A 41 4.37 11.28 1.77
C MET A 41 4.83 10.03 1.02
N ALA A 42 6.09 9.62 1.16
CA ALA A 42 6.58 8.36 0.61
C ALA A 42 5.85 7.15 1.21
N PHE A 43 5.58 7.17 2.51
CA PHE A 43 4.78 6.13 3.17
C PHE A 43 3.34 6.08 2.65
N LEU A 44 2.68 7.25 2.55
CA LEU A 44 1.32 7.33 2.00
C LEU A 44 1.27 6.84 0.56
N LEU A 45 2.27 7.17 -0.25
CA LEU A 45 2.39 6.68 -1.61
C LEU A 45 2.50 5.15 -1.69
N ALA A 46 3.33 4.55 -0.84
CA ALA A 46 3.46 3.10 -0.77
C ALA A 46 2.12 2.45 -0.38
N CYS A 47 1.39 3.05 0.56
CA CYS A 47 0.06 2.59 0.95
C CYS A 47 -0.97 2.72 -0.17
N THR A 48 -1.00 3.85 -0.88
CA THR A 48 -1.88 4.05 -2.04
C THR A 48 -1.60 3.03 -3.12
N ALA A 49 -0.33 2.80 -3.46
CA ALA A 49 0.05 1.78 -4.43
C ALA A 49 -0.40 0.37 -3.99
N TYR A 50 -0.29 0.08 -2.70
CA TYR A 50 -0.73 -1.18 -2.11
C TYR A 50 -2.26 -1.37 -2.19
N VAL A 51 -3.04 -0.32 -1.98
CA VAL A 51 -4.50 -0.33 -2.15
C VAL A 51 -4.88 -0.49 -3.63
N LEU A 52 -4.22 0.24 -4.53
CA LEU A 52 -4.46 0.13 -5.98
C LEU A 52 -4.17 -1.27 -6.51
N LEU A 53 -3.14 -1.95 -5.98
CA LEU A 53 -2.84 -3.32 -6.34
C LEU A 53 -3.97 -4.29 -5.94
N ALA A 54 -4.57 -4.10 -4.76
CA ALA A 54 -5.71 -4.90 -4.32
C ALA A 54 -6.93 -4.71 -5.24
N TRP A 55 -7.20 -3.48 -5.69
CA TRP A 55 -8.26 -3.19 -6.65
C TRP A 55 -7.97 -3.76 -8.03
N TYR A 56 -6.71 -3.69 -8.46
CA TYR A 56 -6.28 -4.27 -9.72
C TYR A 56 -6.61 -5.77 -9.77
N ASP A 57 -6.30 -6.52 -8.71
CA ASP A 57 -6.55 -7.96 -8.67
C ASP A 57 -8.03 -8.32 -8.87
N VAL A 58 -8.94 -7.47 -8.38
CA VAL A 58 -10.39 -7.62 -8.58
C VAL A 58 -10.83 -7.19 -9.98
N LEU A 59 -10.32 -6.06 -10.47
CA LEU A 59 -10.70 -5.52 -11.79
C LEU A 59 -10.29 -6.44 -12.95
N PHE A 60 -9.18 -7.16 -12.80
CA PHE A 60 -8.65 -8.07 -13.83
C PHE A 60 -8.87 -9.55 -13.50
N ASP A 61 -9.73 -9.85 -12.51
CA ASP A 61 -10.05 -11.20 -12.03
C ASP A 61 -8.81 -12.11 -11.92
N CYS A 62 -7.80 -11.62 -11.20
CA CYS A 62 -6.55 -12.34 -11.04
C CYS A 62 -6.76 -13.60 -10.19
N ASN A 63 -6.16 -14.71 -10.63
CA ASN A 63 -6.24 -16.00 -9.94
C ASN A 63 -5.49 -15.99 -8.59
N ASP A 64 -4.43 -15.18 -8.49
CA ASP A 64 -3.72 -14.93 -7.24
C ASP A 64 -4.07 -13.52 -6.73
N ARG A 65 -4.94 -13.46 -5.72
CA ARG A 65 -5.46 -12.22 -5.14
C ARG A 65 -4.70 -11.87 -3.86
N LEU A 66 -4.48 -10.57 -3.65
CA LEU A 66 -3.82 -10.07 -2.46
C LEU A 66 -4.54 -10.47 -1.16
N ARG A 67 -3.88 -11.31 -0.35
CA ARG A 67 -4.37 -11.75 0.97
C ARG A 67 -4.22 -10.68 2.05
N PRO A 68 -4.89 -10.83 3.20
CA PRO A 68 -4.70 -9.95 4.34
C PRO A 68 -3.23 -9.86 4.78
N THR A 69 -2.73 -8.65 5.01
CA THR A 69 -1.34 -8.39 5.44
C THR A 69 -1.31 -7.46 6.64
N PHE A 70 -0.11 -7.19 7.14
CA PHE A 70 0.19 -6.02 7.97
C PHE A 70 -0.35 -4.74 7.29
N LEU A 71 -0.93 -3.80 8.06
CA LEU A 71 -1.72 -2.64 7.57
C LEU A 71 -3.13 -2.96 7.05
N GLY A 72 -3.59 -4.21 7.22
CA GLY A 72 -4.90 -4.64 6.77
C GLY A 72 -6.08 -3.98 7.48
N TRP A 73 -5.93 -3.58 8.75
CA TRP A 73 -7.01 -2.92 9.51
C TRP A 73 -7.13 -1.44 9.12
N MET A 74 -6.00 -0.74 9.00
CA MET A 74 -5.96 0.69 8.66
C MET A 74 -6.53 0.99 7.27
N TRP A 75 -6.25 0.12 6.28
CA TRP A 75 -6.69 0.31 4.89
C TRP A 75 -7.86 -0.58 4.48
N LYS A 76 -8.51 -1.29 5.43
CA LYS A 76 -9.64 -2.19 5.14
C LYS A 76 -10.76 -1.50 4.36
N TRP A 77 -11.05 -0.25 4.72
CA TRP A 77 -12.13 0.55 4.12
C TRP A 77 -11.85 0.98 2.67
N ALA A 78 -10.58 1.13 2.29
CA ALA A 78 -10.18 1.55 0.94
C ALA A 78 -9.96 0.36 0.00
N LYS A 79 -9.92 -0.86 0.53
CA LYS A 79 -9.72 -2.11 -0.21
C LYS A 79 -11.07 -2.73 -0.64
N PRO A 80 -11.08 -3.59 -1.67
CA PRO A 80 -12.30 -4.23 -2.16
C PRO A 80 -12.97 -5.11 -1.10
N ALA A 81 -14.30 -5.29 -1.20
CA ALA A 81 -15.12 -5.97 -0.19
C ALA A 81 -14.69 -7.42 0.10
N GLU A 82 -14.16 -8.12 -0.90
CA GLU A 82 -13.64 -9.49 -0.75
C GLU A 82 -12.45 -9.56 0.22
N TYR A 83 -11.57 -8.55 0.19
CA TYR A 83 -10.48 -8.43 1.15
C TYR A 83 -11.01 -8.25 2.58
N GLY A 84 -12.11 -7.50 2.71
CA GLY A 84 -12.78 -7.31 3.99
C GLY A 84 -13.28 -8.61 4.59
N LYS A 85 -13.88 -9.48 3.77
CA LYS A 85 -14.35 -10.82 4.18
C LYS A 85 -13.18 -11.72 4.58
N ALA A 86 -12.13 -11.77 3.75
CA ALA A 86 -10.93 -12.55 4.05
C ALA A 86 -10.24 -12.08 5.34
N TYR A 87 -10.26 -10.78 5.64
CA TYR A 87 -9.76 -10.25 6.91
C TYR A 87 -10.63 -10.68 8.10
N ASP A 88 -11.95 -10.74 7.92
CA ASP A 88 -12.89 -11.15 8.97
C ASP A 88 -12.85 -12.65 9.26
N GLU A 89 -12.37 -13.46 8.31
CA GLU A 89 -12.12 -14.90 8.48
C GLU A 89 -10.80 -15.21 9.21
N LEU A 90 -9.90 -14.23 9.38
CA LEU A 90 -8.62 -14.45 10.06
C LEU A 90 -8.78 -14.85 11.54
N PRO A 91 -7.88 -15.68 12.08
CA PRO A 91 -7.87 -16.02 13.49
C PRO A 91 -7.63 -14.79 14.38
N LEU A 92 -8.24 -14.78 15.57
CA LEU A 92 -8.21 -13.63 16.49
C LEU A 92 -6.79 -13.18 16.88
N LYS A 93 -5.83 -14.11 16.93
CA LYS A 93 -4.42 -13.81 17.22
C LYS A 93 -3.80 -12.90 16.15
N GLU A 94 -4.03 -13.20 14.87
CA GLU A 94 -3.51 -12.43 13.74
C GLU A 94 -4.18 -11.06 13.65
N LYS A 95 -5.50 -10.99 13.87
CA LYS A 95 -6.22 -9.70 13.94
C LYS A 95 -5.63 -8.78 15.00
N LYS A 96 -5.29 -9.31 16.19
CA LYS A 96 -4.68 -8.53 17.28
C LYS A 96 -3.27 -8.07 16.92
N LEU A 97 -2.48 -8.92 16.26
CA LEU A 97 -1.15 -8.56 15.76
C LEU A 97 -1.25 -7.44 14.72
N VAL A 98 -2.09 -7.59 13.70
CA VAL A 98 -2.28 -6.57 12.66
C VAL A 98 -2.74 -5.26 13.28
N ARG A 99 -3.73 -5.28 14.17
CA ARG A 99 -4.18 -4.06 14.87
C ARG A 99 -3.05 -3.39 15.65
N THR A 100 -2.20 -4.16 16.32
CA THR A 100 -1.10 -3.61 17.12
C THR A 100 -0.06 -2.92 16.23
N VAL A 101 0.32 -3.57 15.13
CA VAL A 101 1.22 -2.99 14.12
C VAL A 101 0.62 -1.71 13.54
N ASP A 102 -0.65 -1.75 13.16
CA ASP A 102 -1.35 -0.62 12.56
C ASP A 102 -1.41 0.58 13.52
N ILE A 103 -1.65 0.36 14.82
CA ILE A 103 -1.63 1.42 15.83
C ILE A 103 -0.22 2.01 15.98
N ILE A 104 0.82 1.17 16.07
CA ILE A 104 2.20 1.65 16.20
C ILE A 104 2.58 2.53 14.99
N VAL A 105 2.22 2.09 13.79
CA VAL A 105 2.46 2.84 12.55
C VAL A 105 1.69 4.15 12.56
N LEU A 106 0.42 4.16 12.96
CA LEU A 106 -0.41 5.36 13.00
C LEU A 106 0.12 6.40 14.02
N VAL A 107 0.57 5.95 15.19
CA VAL A 107 1.25 6.80 16.17
C VAL A 107 2.55 7.36 15.61
N GLY A 108 3.34 6.54 14.92
CA GLY A 108 4.57 6.98 14.25
C GLY A 108 4.32 8.04 13.17
N LEU A 109 3.27 7.90 12.37
CA LEU A 109 2.87 8.88 11.35
C LEU A 109 2.42 10.20 11.98
N LEU A 110 1.65 10.14 13.06
CA LEU A 110 1.26 11.33 13.82
C LEU A 110 2.49 12.05 14.38
N ALA A 111 3.45 11.32 14.94
CA ALA A 111 4.70 11.90 15.42
C ALA A 111 5.46 12.59 14.28
N LEU A 112 5.64 11.93 13.13
CA LEU A 112 6.30 12.52 11.95
C LEU A 112 5.60 13.76 11.42
N LEU A 113 4.28 13.84 11.55
CA LEU A 113 3.51 15.02 11.15
C LEU A 113 3.70 16.19 12.13
N VAL A 114 3.79 15.93 13.43
CA VAL A 114 3.82 16.95 14.49
C VAL A 114 5.25 17.43 14.82
N ILE A 115 6.26 16.57 14.77
CA ILE A 115 7.68 16.89 15.04
C ILE A 115 8.18 18.17 14.34
N PRO A 116 7.96 18.39 13.02
CA PRO A 116 8.46 19.58 12.35
C PRO A 116 7.79 20.88 12.83
N TYR A 117 6.61 20.80 13.47
CA TYR A 117 5.93 21.97 14.06
C TYR A 117 6.40 22.26 15.48
N ILE A 118 6.85 21.25 16.23
CA ILE A 118 7.41 21.44 17.59
C ILE A 118 8.86 21.92 17.54
N ARG A 119 9.64 21.50 16.53
CA ARG A 119 11.06 21.87 16.38
C ARG A 119 11.26 23.26 15.74
N ARG A 120 10.19 23.92 15.30
CA ARG A 120 10.20 25.22 14.63
C ARG A 120 9.94 26.35 15.61
#